data_AF-A0A7S0MZT9-F1
#
_entry.id   AF-A0A7S0MZT9-F1
#
_cell.length_a   1.000
_cell.length_b   1.000
_cell.length_c   1.000
_cell.angle_alpha   90.00
_cell.angle_beta   90.00
_cell.angle_gamma   90.00
#
_symmetry.space_group_name_H-M   'P 1'
#
loop_
_entity.id
_entity.type
_entity.pdbx_description
1 polymer ?
#
loop_
_entity_poly.entity_id
_entity_poly.type
_entity_poly.pdbx_seq_one_letter_code
_entity_poly.pdbx_strand_id
1 'polypeptide(L)'
;KASPANKYSLIFWDHGAGWPGFGGDDTCTNCLGLMTLPHIDRGIQLGLAAVNMSKFDLLGFDACLMAAYEVVAQLSKHCDHYLASEELEPGHGWDYRSLRLLVGNPTASPAEVAKQFADDFLAQARTKGTNTISLAHVDISKWSAFDAAFGELMSALIVKTNEEDAQVLSALSRSRQQSLEMMPGYESEGIDQGSMLDAMAGNLPGDLAAKASTALAAYNELIVYFVKDELMQWGTGLSIYWPNPSYFYKSSYDTLDMSQVEEWRGLLKDYWAALGDAVLPGAEVAGYQFDEMFVEPTLVADSAGLNTYTMQGKLEGANADATTAANLFFGWSVRTEEGAEKELWIGDVWAEVVGKQVQATWDGQVWGVSQEGLPASPLFAAYVDSAGTGEIVLQAPVNYSATSCDPAATWQQGFLHIVRRADSSTTAQLFVKSENEQGLVSEVSAEVGGVFKPFIYAQITELADTGAG
;
A
#
# COMPACT_ATOMS: atom_id res chain seq x y z
N LYS A 1 -4.97 4.41 -37.65
CA LYS A 1 -5.19 4.83 -39.06
C LYS A 1 -3.91 4.80 -39.88
N ALA A 2 -2.83 5.46 -39.45
CA ALA A 2 -1.56 5.47 -40.20
C ALA A 2 -0.79 4.13 -40.15
N SER A 3 -0.99 3.35 -39.08
CA SER A 3 -0.31 2.07 -38.84
C SER A 3 -1.33 0.94 -38.68
N PRO A 4 -1.90 0.38 -39.76
CA PRO A 4 -2.82 -0.74 -39.65
C PRO A 4 -2.07 -2.02 -39.25
N ALA A 5 -2.62 -2.75 -38.27
CA ALA A 5 -2.11 -4.02 -37.77
C ALA A 5 -3.26 -4.96 -37.41
N ASN A 6 -2.96 -6.25 -37.25
CA ASN A 6 -3.91 -7.26 -36.78
C ASN A 6 -4.09 -7.23 -35.24
N LYS A 7 -3.06 -6.76 -34.52
CA LYS A 7 -3.04 -6.66 -33.07
C LYS A 7 -2.46 -5.30 -32.67
N TYR A 8 -2.96 -4.72 -31.59
CA TYR A 8 -2.52 -3.44 -31.08
C TYR A 8 -2.27 -3.49 -29.58
N SER A 9 -1.12 -2.96 -29.16
CA SER A 9 -0.81 -2.73 -27.76
C SER A 9 -0.71 -1.23 -27.49
N LEU A 10 -1.18 -0.81 -26.32
CA LEU A 10 -1.00 0.55 -25.81
C LEU A 10 -0.25 0.44 -24.48
N ILE A 11 0.89 1.12 -24.37
CA ILE A 11 1.69 1.18 -23.15
C ILE A 11 1.72 2.63 -22.70
N PHE A 12 1.31 2.87 -21.47
CA PHE A 12 1.38 4.16 -20.79
C PHE A 12 2.69 4.23 -20.00
N TRP A 13 3.43 5.33 -20.17
CA TRP A 13 4.65 5.65 -19.43
C TRP A 13 4.63 7.13 -19.07
N ASP A 14 4.50 7.47 -17.77
CA ASP A 14 5.62 7.48 -16.83
C ASP A 14 5.03 7.30 -15.41
N HIS A 15 4.84 8.36 -14.62
CA HIS A 15 4.32 8.27 -13.26
C HIS A 15 2.93 7.62 -13.15
N GLY A 16 2.70 6.89 -12.07
CA GLY A 16 1.39 6.35 -11.71
C GLY A 16 1.06 6.61 -10.24
N ALA A 17 -0.23 6.55 -9.92
CA ALA A 17 -0.74 6.74 -8.57
C ALA A 17 -1.79 5.69 -8.17
N GLY A 18 -2.11 4.72 -9.03
CA GLY A 18 -3.22 3.79 -8.84
C GLY A 18 -4.57 4.44 -9.13
N TRP A 19 -5.51 4.36 -8.20
CA TRP A 19 -6.88 4.89 -8.38
C TRP A 19 -6.99 6.41 -8.63
N PRO A 20 -6.11 7.29 -8.12
CA PRO A 20 -6.09 8.71 -8.50
C PRO A 20 -5.84 8.89 -10.01
N GLY A 21 -5.02 8.00 -10.60
CA GLY A 21 -4.80 7.89 -12.05
C GLY A 21 -3.32 7.85 -12.42
N PHE A 22 -2.99 8.40 -13.59
CA PHE A 22 -1.70 8.21 -14.26
C PHE A 22 -1.17 9.50 -14.90
N GLY A 23 0.15 9.57 -15.00
CA GLY A 23 0.92 10.58 -15.73
C GLY A 23 1.02 11.90 -14.99
N GLY A 24 2.05 12.67 -15.35
CA GLY A 24 2.31 14.04 -14.90
C GLY A 24 2.29 15.04 -16.06
N ASP A 25 1.67 16.20 -15.87
CA ASP A 25 1.75 17.37 -16.75
C ASP A 25 2.12 18.64 -15.95
N ASP A 26 3.43 18.85 -15.82
CA ASP A 26 4.05 20.04 -15.22
C ASP A 26 3.66 21.37 -15.88
N THR A 27 3.02 21.35 -17.05
CA THR A 27 2.53 22.57 -17.70
C THR A 27 1.14 22.99 -17.20
N CYS A 28 0.47 22.10 -16.46
CA CYS A 28 -0.87 22.35 -15.93
C CYS A 28 -0.84 23.07 -14.58
N THR A 29 -0.93 24.39 -14.59
CA THR A 29 -0.91 25.18 -13.34
C THR A 29 -2.24 25.20 -12.56
N ASN A 30 -3.32 24.66 -13.12
CA ASN A 30 -4.69 24.75 -12.57
C ASN A 30 -5.44 23.39 -12.55
N CYS A 31 -4.75 22.27 -12.66
CA CYS A 31 -5.34 20.94 -12.50
C CYS A 31 -4.48 20.08 -11.58
N LEU A 32 -4.90 18.84 -11.32
CA LEU A 32 -4.13 17.88 -10.54
C LEU A 32 -2.78 17.51 -11.19
N GLY A 33 -2.53 17.98 -12.41
CA GLY A 33 -1.38 17.62 -13.24
C GLY A 33 -1.38 16.14 -13.63
N LEU A 34 -2.54 15.47 -13.53
CA LEU A 34 -2.66 14.02 -13.65
C LEU A 34 -3.87 13.63 -14.50
N MET A 35 -3.72 12.56 -15.29
CA MET A 35 -4.82 11.98 -16.05
C MET A 35 -5.62 11.03 -15.17
N THR A 36 -6.76 11.50 -14.67
CA THR A 36 -7.64 10.70 -13.81
C THR A 36 -8.17 9.47 -14.55
N LEU A 37 -8.57 8.42 -13.83
CA LEU A 37 -9.12 7.20 -14.42
C LEU A 37 -10.28 7.47 -15.41
N PRO A 38 -11.26 8.35 -15.12
CA PRO A 38 -12.29 8.72 -16.10
C PRO A 38 -11.74 9.38 -17.37
N HIS A 39 -10.67 10.18 -17.27
CA HIS A 39 -10.04 10.80 -18.45
C HIS A 39 -9.31 9.77 -19.30
N ILE A 40 -8.60 8.81 -18.68
CA ILE A 40 -7.95 7.69 -19.39
C ILE A 40 -9.01 6.85 -20.11
N ASP A 41 -10.07 6.45 -19.39
CA ASP A 41 -11.21 5.70 -19.93
C ASP A 41 -11.80 6.37 -21.16
N ARG A 42 -12.08 7.67 -21.04
CA ARG A 42 -12.68 8.47 -22.09
C ARG A 42 -11.75 8.62 -23.29
N GLY A 43 -10.46 8.87 -23.06
CA GLY A 43 -9.46 9.01 -24.10
C GLY A 43 -9.32 7.73 -24.94
N ILE A 44 -9.19 6.59 -24.27
CA ILE A 44 -9.12 5.28 -24.91
C ILE A 44 -10.40 4.98 -25.71
N GLN A 45 -11.57 5.19 -25.09
CA GLN A 45 -12.86 4.97 -25.75
C GLN A 45 -13.00 5.80 -27.04
N LEU A 46 -12.63 7.08 -26.99
CA LEU A 46 -12.66 7.97 -28.15
C LEU A 46 -11.67 7.52 -29.24
N GLY A 47 -10.46 7.15 -28.86
CA GLY A 47 -9.42 6.67 -29.78
C GLY A 47 -9.84 5.40 -30.53
N LEU A 48 -10.32 4.40 -29.79
CA LEU A 48 -10.80 3.13 -30.34
C LEU A 48 -12.01 3.33 -31.27
N ALA A 49 -12.99 4.14 -30.85
CA ALA A 49 -14.16 4.46 -31.68
C ALA A 49 -13.77 5.17 -32.99
N ALA A 50 -12.80 6.08 -32.95
CA ALA A 50 -12.34 6.82 -34.13
C ALA A 50 -11.70 5.92 -35.21
N VAL A 51 -11.30 4.70 -34.85
CA VAL A 51 -10.68 3.70 -35.75
C VAL A 51 -11.50 2.42 -35.89
N ASN A 52 -12.74 2.40 -35.37
CA ASN A 52 -13.64 1.25 -35.38
C ASN A 52 -13.01 -0.04 -34.79
N MET A 53 -12.27 0.14 -33.69
CA MET A 53 -11.78 -0.95 -32.85
C MET A 53 -12.57 -0.96 -31.53
N SER A 54 -12.69 -2.14 -30.93
CA SER A 54 -13.34 -2.27 -29.62
C SER A 54 -12.35 -2.30 -28.46
N LYS A 55 -11.15 -2.84 -28.68
CA LYS A 55 -10.16 -3.12 -27.63
C LYS A 55 -8.72 -3.11 -28.16
N PHE A 56 -7.79 -2.98 -27.24
CA PHE A 56 -6.38 -3.35 -27.42
C PHE A 56 -6.14 -4.80 -27.02
N ASP A 57 -5.22 -5.47 -27.70
CA ASP A 57 -4.78 -6.81 -27.34
C ASP A 57 -4.00 -6.82 -26.02
N LEU A 58 -3.21 -5.77 -25.77
CA LEU A 58 -2.47 -5.56 -24.53
C LEU A 58 -2.52 -4.08 -24.15
N LEU A 59 -2.96 -3.80 -22.93
CA LEU A 59 -2.85 -2.51 -22.29
C LEU A 59 -1.82 -2.61 -21.17
N GLY A 60 -0.76 -1.80 -21.23
CA GLY A 60 0.33 -1.81 -20.27
C GLY A 60 0.48 -0.47 -19.57
N PHE A 61 0.94 -0.50 -18.32
CA PHE A 61 1.38 0.66 -17.57
C PHE A 61 2.80 0.41 -17.07
N ASP A 62 3.77 1.03 -17.73
CA ASP A 62 5.16 1.17 -17.28
C ASP A 62 5.19 2.36 -16.31
N ALA A 63 4.55 2.14 -15.16
CA ALA A 63 4.15 3.16 -14.20
C ALA A 63 3.83 2.55 -12.82
N CYS A 64 4.13 3.30 -11.77
CA CYS A 64 3.91 2.89 -10.38
C CYS A 64 2.42 2.64 -10.06
N LEU A 65 2.13 1.61 -9.26
CA LEU A 65 0.84 1.38 -8.59
C LEU A 65 -0.36 1.12 -9.53
N MET A 66 -0.13 0.92 -10.82
CA MET A 66 -1.23 0.83 -11.80
C MET A 66 -1.91 -0.55 -11.81
N ALA A 67 -1.29 -1.59 -11.23
CA ALA A 67 -1.98 -2.85 -10.95
C ALA A 67 -2.84 -2.71 -9.69
N ALA A 68 -3.91 -1.95 -9.82
CA ALA A 68 -4.90 -1.72 -8.78
C ALA A 68 -6.30 -2.10 -9.28
N TYR A 69 -7.12 -2.68 -8.42
CA TYR A 69 -8.48 -3.14 -8.72
C TYR A 69 -9.32 -2.05 -9.40
N GLU A 70 -9.25 -0.81 -8.92
CA GLU A 70 -10.00 0.32 -9.44
C GLU A 70 -9.59 0.66 -10.88
N VAL A 71 -8.30 0.56 -11.17
CA VAL A 71 -7.73 0.81 -12.50
C VAL A 71 -8.18 -0.28 -13.47
N VAL A 72 -8.06 -1.55 -13.07
CA VAL A 72 -8.48 -2.70 -13.89
C VAL A 72 -9.99 -2.67 -14.11
N ALA A 73 -10.79 -2.37 -13.08
CA ALA A 73 -12.23 -2.23 -13.19
C ALA A 73 -12.63 -1.17 -14.22
N GLN A 74 -11.96 -0.01 -14.20
CA GLN A 74 -12.22 1.07 -15.14
C GLN A 74 -11.85 0.68 -16.58
N LEU A 75 -10.72 0.01 -16.77
CA LEU A 75 -10.09 -0.15 -18.08
C LEU A 75 -10.31 -1.53 -18.73
N SER A 76 -10.82 -2.51 -18.00
CA SER A 76 -11.07 -3.89 -18.48
C SER A 76 -11.85 -3.94 -19.80
N LYS A 77 -12.84 -3.06 -19.98
CA LYS A 77 -13.63 -3.01 -21.22
C LYS A 77 -12.82 -2.64 -22.47
N HIS A 78 -11.62 -2.10 -22.32
CA HIS A 78 -10.77 -1.61 -23.42
C HIS A 78 -9.63 -2.54 -23.81
N CYS A 79 -9.43 -3.66 -23.12
CA CYS A 79 -8.34 -4.58 -23.44
C CYS A 79 -8.69 -6.07 -23.23
N ASP A 80 -7.86 -6.94 -23.77
CA ASP A 80 -7.92 -8.40 -23.52
C ASP A 80 -6.85 -8.85 -22.52
N HIS A 81 -5.68 -8.22 -22.54
CA HIS A 81 -4.64 -8.41 -21.53
C HIS A 81 -4.23 -7.07 -20.92
N TYR A 82 -3.98 -7.08 -19.62
CA TYR A 82 -3.52 -5.92 -18.86
C TYR A 82 -2.21 -6.24 -18.14
N LEU A 83 -1.23 -5.33 -18.15
CA LEU A 83 0.10 -5.53 -17.56
C LEU A 83 0.53 -4.29 -16.78
N ALA A 84 0.76 -4.42 -15.48
CA ALA A 84 1.17 -3.30 -14.62
C ALA A 84 1.81 -3.79 -13.31
N SER A 85 2.41 -2.88 -12.54
CA SER A 85 2.92 -3.15 -11.20
C SER A 85 1.93 -2.77 -10.10
N GLU A 86 1.78 -3.62 -9.08
CA GLU A 86 1.03 -3.30 -7.85
C GLU A 86 1.82 -2.35 -6.93
N GLU A 87 3.11 -2.20 -7.22
CA GLU A 87 4.09 -1.50 -6.42
C GLU A 87 4.76 -0.41 -7.26
N LEU A 88 5.80 0.19 -6.73
CA LEU A 88 6.61 1.16 -7.46
C LEU A 88 7.43 0.50 -8.56
N GLU A 89 7.48 1.18 -9.70
CA GLU A 89 8.41 0.82 -10.76
C GLU A 89 9.69 1.65 -10.62
N PRO A 90 10.87 1.03 -10.77
CA PRO A 90 12.12 1.78 -10.78
C PRO A 90 12.18 2.79 -11.93
N GLY A 91 12.95 3.86 -11.76
CA GLY A 91 13.09 4.93 -12.75
C GLY A 91 13.72 4.49 -14.09
N HIS A 92 14.12 3.22 -14.21
CA HIS A 92 14.56 2.65 -15.48
C HIS A 92 13.44 2.08 -16.36
N GLY A 93 12.25 1.89 -15.81
CA GLY A 93 11.06 1.38 -16.50
C GLY A 93 11.21 -0.03 -17.08
N TRP A 94 10.37 -0.35 -18.05
CA TRP A 94 10.37 -1.66 -18.70
C TRP A 94 11.53 -1.84 -19.68
N ASP A 95 11.95 -3.09 -19.87
CA ASP A 95 12.94 -3.43 -20.89
C ASP A 95 12.32 -3.55 -22.29
N TYR A 96 12.24 -2.46 -23.05
CA TYR A 96 11.67 -2.51 -24.40
C TYR A 96 12.42 -3.40 -25.41
N ARG A 97 13.59 -3.96 -25.05
CA ARG A 97 14.23 -5.03 -25.85
C ARG A 97 13.38 -6.30 -25.89
N SER A 98 12.43 -6.48 -24.97
CA SER A 98 11.41 -7.56 -25.01
C SER A 98 10.69 -7.64 -26.35
N LEU A 99 10.47 -6.51 -27.02
CA LEU A 99 9.84 -6.48 -28.35
C LEU A 99 10.63 -7.23 -29.42
N ARG A 100 11.92 -7.54 -29.19
CA ARG A 100 12.73 -8.35 -30.11
C ARG A 100 12.19 -9.77 -30.26
N LEU A 101 11.37 -10.26 -29.32
CA LEU A 101 10.59 -11.49 -29.47
C LEU A 101 9.83 -11.50 -30.81
N LEU A 102 9.25 -10.37 -31.23
CA LEU A 102 8.45 -10.25 -32.44
C LEU A 102 9.27 -10.34 -33.73
N VAL A 103 10.60 -10.15 -33.67
CA VAL A 103 11.48 -10.36 -34.84
C VAL A 103 11.63 -11.85 -35.14
N GLY A 104 11.75 -12.68 -34.10
CA GLY A 104 11.90 -14.14 -34.22
C GLY A 104 10.57 -14.90 -34.25
N ASN A 105 9.52 -14.33 -33.65
CA ASN A 105 8.16 -14.87 -33.62
C ASN A 105 7.13 -13.76 -33.88
N PRO A 106 6.94 -13.32 -35.16
CA PRO A 106 5.97 -12.27 -35.50
C PRO A 106 4.52 -12.62 -35.17
N THR A 107 4.24 -13.89 -34.89
CA THR A 107 2.90 -14.42 -34.57
C THR A 107 2.66 -14.55 -33.06
N ALA A 108 3.60 -14.13 -32.22
CA ALA A 108 3.47 -14.20 -30.77
C ALA A 108 2.10 -13.64 -30.32
N SER A 109 1.50 -14.34 -29.37
CA SER A 109 0.29 -13.91 -28.70
C SER A 109 0.58 -12.68 -27.83
N PRO A 110 -0.43 -11.84 -27.55
CA PRO A 110 -0.28 -10.73 -26.62
C PRO A 110 0.15 -11.20 -25.22
N ALA A 111 -0.32 -12.38 -24.81
CA ALA A 111 0.11 -13.02 -23.57
C ALA A 111 1.61 -13.37 -23.55
N GLU A 112 2.16 -13.91 -24.65
CA GLU A 112 3.61 -14.16 -24.76
C GLU A 112 4.42 -12.85 -24.72
N VAL A 113 3.90 -11.77 -25.32
CA VAL A 113 4.52 -10.44 -25.26
C VAL A 113 4.49 -9.88 -23.84
N ALA A 114 3.34 -9.96 -23.15
CA ALA A 114 3.20 -9.49 -21.77
C ALA A 114 4.13 -10.26 -20.82
N LYS A 115 4.19 -11.59 -20.97
CA LYS A 115 5.13 -12.43 -20.23
C LYS A 115 6.58 -12.03 -20.48
N GLN A 116 6.96 -11.76 -21.73
CA GLN A 116 8.33 -11.37 -22.08
C GLN A 116 8.72 -10.04 -21.43
N PHE A 117 7.81 -9.06 -21.40
CA PHE A 117 8.04 -7.80 -20.67
C PHE A 117 8.26 -8.06 -19.18
N ALA A 118 7.42 -8.88 -18.54
CA ALA A 118 7.57 -9.23 -17.13
C ALA A 118 8.90 -9.94 -16.83
N ASP A 119 9.27 -10.94 -17.63
CA ASP A 119 10.53 -11.67 -17.48
C ASP A 119 11.76 -10.72 -17.60
N ASP A 120 11.77 -9.88 -18.63
CA ASP A 120 12.89 -8.97 -18.88
C ASP A 120 12.94 -7.82 -17.88
N PHE A 121 11.80 -7.37 -17.36
CA PHE A 121 11.73 -6.37 -16.28
C PHE A 121 12.40 -6.90 -15.02
N LEU A 122 12.07 -8.12 -14.59
CA LEU A 122 12.71 -8.77 -13.44
C LEU A 122 14.21 -9.02 -13.69
N ALA A 123 14.59 -9.45 -14.90
CA ALA A 123 15.99 -9.66 -15.25
C ALA A 123 16.80 -8.35 -15.27
N GLN A 124 16.18 -7.28 -15.78
CA GLN A 124 16.76 -5.93 -15.81
C GLN A 124 16.94 -5.40 -14.39
N ALA A 125 15.94 -5.55 -13.53
CA ALA A 125 16.02 -5.15 -12.13
C ALA A 125 17.18 -5.82 -11.39
N ARG A 126 17.33 -7.15 -11.54
CA ARG A 126 18.46 -7.90 -10.99
C ARG A 126 19.81 -7.38 -11.48
N THR A 127 19.90 -7.03 -12.75
CA THR A 127 21.14 -6.49 -13.36
C THR A 127 21.46 -5.09 -12.84
N LYS A 128 20.43 -4.29 -12.57
CA LYS A 128 20.56 -2.90 -12.09
C LYS A 128 20.61 -2.79 -10.56
N GLY A 129 20.35 -3.87 -9.83
CA GLY A 129 20.30 -3.89 -8.37
C GLY A 129 19.12 -3.12 -7.79
N THR A 130 18.03 -2.97 -8.55
CA THR A 130 16.77 -2.40 -8.07
C THR A 130 15.88 -3.50 -7.52
N ASN A 131 15.13 -3.22 -6.46
CA ASN A 131 14.39 -4.25 -5.72
C ASN A 131 12.95 -3.81 -5.40
N THR A 132 12.19 -4.71 -4.79
CA THR A 132 10.74 -4.60 -4.51
C THR A 132 9.99 -4.34 -5.81
N ILE A 133 10.21 -5.26 -6.74
CA ILE A 133 9.71 -5.19 -8.11
C ILE A 133 8.57 -6.17 -8.25
N SER A 134 7.49 -5.73 -8.90
CA SER A 134 6.35 -6.58 -9.23
C SER A 134 5.81 -6.22 -10.61
N LEU A 135 5.35 -7.22 -11.38
CA LEU A 135 4.62 -6.98 -12.62
C LEU A 135 3.60 -8.09 -12.87
N ALA A 136 2.32 -7.71 -12.87
CA ALA A 136 1.18 -8.60 -12.97
C ALA A 136 0.53 -8.53 -14.34
N HIS A 137 0.37 -9.71 -14.95
CA HIS A 137 -0.38 -9.92 -16.16
C HIS A 137 -1.78 -10.45 -15.81
N VAL A 138 -2.76 -9.61 -16.09
CA VAL A 138 -4.19 -9.86 -15.87
C VAL A 138 -4.84 -10.30 -17.19
N ASP A 139 -5.56 -11.43 -17.17
CA ASP A 139 -6.38 -11.90 -18.30
C ASP A 139 -7.82 -11.39 -18.15
N ILE A 140 -8.18 -10.38 -18.95
CA ILE A 140 -9.47 -9.72 -18.84
C ILE A 140 -10.64 -10.64 -19.24
N SER A 141 -10.39 -11.75 -19.95
CA SER A 141 -11.43 -12.75 -20.20
C SER A 141 -11.95 -13.40 -18.91
N LYS A 142 -11.17 -13.34 -17.82
CA LYS A 142 -11.51 -13.85 -16.49
C LYS A 142 -12.17 -12.81 -15.59
N TRP A 143 -12.11 -11.53 -15.97
CA TRP A 143 -12.61 -10.41 -15.16
C TRP A 143 -14.07 -10.59 -14.75
N SER A 144 -14.96 -10.98 -15.67
CA SER A 144 -16.38 -11.13 -15.35
C SER A 144 -16.68 -12.20 -14.30
N ALA A 145 -15.86 -13.26 -14.23
CA ALA A 145 -16.03 -14.30 -13.22
C ALA A 145 -15.56 -13.82 -11.84
N PHE A 146 -14.44 -13.09 -11.81
CA PHE A 146 -13.95 -12.44 -10.59
C PHE A 146 -14.93 -11.37 -10.09
N ASP A 147 -15.36 -10.46 -10.97
CA ASP A 147 -16.31 -9.37 -10.67
C ASP A 147 -17.60 -9.90 -10.06
N ALA A 148 -18.17 -10.97 -10.63
CA ALA A 148 -19.36 -11.61 -10.09
C ALA A 148 -19.12 -12.23 -8.69
N ALA A 149 -18.02 -12.96 -8.49
CA ALA A 149 -17.70 -13.58 -7.22
C ALA A 149 -17.39 -12.56 -6.12
N PHE A 150 -16.66 -11.50 -6.47
CA PHE A 150 -16.35 -10.40 -5.58
C PHE A 150 -17.60 -9.60 -5.22
N GLY A 151 -18.46 -9.27 -6.18
CA GLY A 151 -19.73 -8.59 -5.93
C GLY A 151 -20.71 -9.39 -5.06
N GLU A 152 -20.73 -10.72 -5.19
CA GLU A 152 -21.49 -11.59 -4.28
C GLU A 152 -20.98 -11.54 -2.83
N LEU A 153 -19.65 -11.49 -2.64
CA LEU A 153 -19.05 -11.31 -1.32
C LEU A 153 -19.38 -9.93 -0.77
N MET A 154 -19.22 -8.86 -1.58
CA MET A 154 -19.51 -7.48 -1.18
C MET A 154 -20.96 -7.31 -0.75
N SER A 155 -21.89 -7.78 -1.57
CA SER A 155 -23.33 -7.73 -1.26
C SER A 155 -23.66 -8.41 0.07
N ALA A 156 -23.04 -9.57 0.36
CA ALA A 156 -23.26 -10.29 1.60
C ALA A 156 -22.62 -9.57 2.81
N LEU A 157 -21.43 -9.00 2.64
CA LEU A 157 -20.75 -8.24 3.69
C LEU A 157 -21.48 -6.95 4.03
N ILE A 158 -21.94 -6.19 3.02
CA ILE A 158 -22.73 -4.95 3.19
C ILE A 158 -23.97 -5.20 4.05
N VAL A 159 -24.68 -6.31 3.82
CA VAL A 159 -25.84 -6.66 4.67
C VAL A 159 -25.41 -6.82 6.12
N LYS A 160 -24.27 -7.48 6.38
CA LYS A 160 -23.78 -7.77 7.72
C LYS A 160 -23.16 -6.58 8.44
N THR A 161 -22.49 -5.68 7.72
CA THR A 161 -22.00 -4.42 8.29
C THR A 161 -23.16 -3.49 8.64
N ASN A 162 -24.20 -3.41 7.80
CA ASN A 162 -25.42 -2.65 8.10
C ASN A 162 -26.24 -3.21 9.27
N GLU A 163 -26.19 -4.53 9.49
CA GLU A 163 -26.75 -5.19 10.67
C GLU A 163 -25.89 -5.02 11.92
N GLU A 164 -24.72 -4.36 11.81
CA GLU A 164 -23.71 -4.23 12.87
C GLU A 164 -23.30 -5.59 13.48
N ASP A 165 -23.18 -6.63 12.63
CA ASP A 165 -22.83 -7.98 13.09
C ASP A 165 -21.40 -8.00 13.66
N ALA A 166 -21.30 -8.06 14.99
CA ALA A 166 -20.04 -7.99 15.71
C ALA A 166 -19.03 -9.10 15.32
N GLN A 167 -19.50 -10.29 14.94
CA GLN A 167 -18.60 -11.38 14.52
C GLN A 167 -18.00 -11.07 13.14
N VAL A 168 -18.81 -10.52 12.24
CA VAL A 168 -18.36 -10.11 10.90
C VAL A 168 -17.46 -8.88 10.97
N LEU A 169 -17.80 -7.86 11.76
CA LEU A 169 -16.98 -6.66 11.93
C LEU A 169 -15.61 -6.98 12.55
N SER A 170 -15.58 -7.87 13.54
CA SER A 170 -14.34 -8.36 14.15
C SER A 170 -13.51 -9.18 13.15
N ALA A 171 -14.16 -10.02 12.34
CA ALA A 171 -13.49 -10.77 11.28
C ALA A 171 -12.92 -9.87 10.18
N LEU A 172 -13.67 -8.88 9.69
CA LEU A 172 -13.19 -7.89 8.71
C LEU A 172 -12.01 -7.08 9.25
N SER A 173 -12.05 -6.69 10.53
CA SER A 173 -10.95 -5.97 11.16
C SER A 173 -9.68 -6.82 11.25
N ARG A 174 -9.80 -8.12 11.57
CA ARG A 174 -8.68 -9.07 11.51
C ARG A 174 -8.19 -9.26 10.08
N SER A 175 -9.10 -9.39 9.11
CA SER A 175 -8.73 -9.53 7.70
C SER A 175 -7.95 -8.32 7.21
N ARG A 176 -8.38 -7.10 7.55
CA ARG A 176 -7.67 -5.86 7.20
C ARG A 176 -6.28 -5.78 7.84
N GLN A 177 -6.15 -6.23 9.09
CA GLN A 177 -4.85 -6.29 9.79
C GLN A 177 -3.89 -7.33 9.19
N GLN A 178 -4.42 -8.45 8.67
CA GLN A 178 -3.63 -9.51 8.04
C GLN A 178 -3.35 -9.28 6.57
N SER A 179 -4.03 -8.31 5.94
CA SER A 179 -3.80 -7.95 4.55
C SER A 179 -2.45 -7.25 4.44
N LEU A 180 -1.68 -7.60 3.40
CA LEU A 180 -0.39 -6.97 3.15
C LEU A 180 -0.61 -5.50 2.72
N GLU A 181 -0.03 -4.57 3.46
CA GLU A 181 -0.08 -3.13 3.13
C GLU A 181 0.71 -2.85 1.86
N MET A 182 0.09 -2.14 0.93
CA MET A 182 0.72 -1.65 -0.29
C MET A 182 0.90 -0.15 -0.16
N MET A 183 2.13 0.27 0.11
CA MET A 183 2.49 1.69 0.19
C MET A 183 1.65 2.48 1.21
N PRO A 184 1.69 2.12 2.50
CA PRO A 184 0.87 2.75 3.53
C PRO A 184 1.20 4.26 3.69
N GLY A 185 0.17 5.09 3.85
CA GLY A 185 0.30 6.55 4.00
C GLY A 185 0.45 7.31 2.68
N TYR A 186 0.21 6.63 1.56
CA TYR A 186 0.23 7.22 0.22
C TYR A 186 -1.18 7.45 -0.34
N GLU A 187 -1.36 8.27 -1.38
CA GLU A 187 -2.71 8.60 -1.91
C GLU A 187 -3.53 7.36 -2.29
N SER A 188 -2.84 6.29 -2.71
CA SER A 188 -3.45 5.02 -3.10
C SER A 188 -3.95 4.19 -1.92
N GLU A 189 -3.50 4.44 -0.67
CA GLU A 189 -3.79 3.70 0.59
C GLU A 189 -4.18 2.24 0.35
N GLY A 190 -3.31 1.52 -0.38
CA GLY A 190 -3.62 0.22 -0.95
C GLY A 190 -3.31 -0.91 0.01
N ILE A 191 -4.02 -2.01 -0.15
CA ILE A 191 -3.61 -3.32 0.36
C ILE A 191 -3.59 -4.32 -0.79
N ASP A 192 -2.85 -5.41 -0.66
CA ASP A 192 -2.82 -6.46 -1.65
C ASP A 192 -4.16 -7.23 -1.65
N GLN A 193 -4.82 -7.29 -2.80
CA GLN A 193 -6.18 -7.82 -2.95
C GLN A 193 -6.25 -9.34 -2.73
N GLY A 194 -5.23 -10.09 -3.15
CA GLY A 194 -5.20 -11.54 -2.95
C GLY A 194 -5.04 -11.91 -1.48
N SER A 195 -4.13 -11.26 -0.76
CA SER A 195 -3.93 -11.42 0.69
C SER A 195 -5.16 -11.00 1.48
N MET A 196 -5.83 -9.92 1.04
CA MET A 196 -7.13 -9.51 1.60
C MET A 196 -8.17 -10.62 1.46
N LEU A 197 -8.32 -11.20 0.27
CA LEU A 197 -9.28 -12.26 0.02
C LEU A 197 -8.94 -13.55 0.77
N ASP A 198 -7.66 -13.88 0.91
CA ASP A 198 -7.19 -15.02 1.73
C ASP A 198 -7.48 -14.80 3.22
N ALA A 199 -7.18 -13.61 3.74
CA ALA A 199 -7.48 -13.24 5.11
C ALA A 199 -9.00 -13.20 5.37
N MET A 200 -9.81 -12.79 4.40
CA MET A 200 -11.28 -12.88 4.48
C MET A 200 -11.76 -14.33 4.50
N ALA A 201 -11.21 -15.19 3.65
CA ALA A 201 -11.54 -16.61 3.61
C ALA A 201 -11.20 -17.33 4.92
N GLY A 202 -10.11 -16.94 5.60
CA GLY A 202 -9.68 -17.50 6.88
C GLY A 202 -10.45 -17.00 8.10
N ASN A 203 -10.92 -15.74 8.10
CA ASN A 203 -11.51 -15.11 9.29
C ASN A 203 -13.04 -15.01 9.27
N LEU A 204 -13.67 -14.86 8.10
CA LEU A 204 -15.11 -14.62 8.02
C LEU A 204 -15.90 -15.86 8.49
N PRO A 205 -17.10 -15.69 9.05
CA PRO A 205 -17.90 -16.82 9.51
C PRO A 205 -18.75 -17.43 8.39
N GLY A 206 -18.89 -18.77 8.40
CA GLY A 206 -19.93 -19.49 7.65
C GLY A 206 -19.88 -19.25 6.13
N ASP A 207 -21.02 -18.87 5.56
CA ASP A 207 -21.18 -18.66 4.11
C ASP A 207 -20.28 -17.53 3.57
N LEU A 208 -19.93 -16.53 4.39
CA LEU A 208 -19.05 -15.44 3.99
C LEU A 208 -17.62 -15.94 3.69
N ALA A 209 -17.10 -16.90 4.47
CA ALA A 209 -15.80 -17.52 4.19
C ALA A 209 -15.80 -18.27 2.85
N ALA A 210 -16.89 -18.96 2.52
CA ALA A 210 -17.04 -19.67 1.26
C ALA A 210 -17.11 -18.71 0.06
N LYS A 211 -17.80 -17.57 0.23
CA LYS A 211 -17.82 -16.49 -0.78
C LYS A 211 -16.45 -15.87 -0.97
N ALA A 212 -15.72 -15.58 0.12
CA ALA A 212 -14.36 -15.08 0.05
C ALA A 212 -13.41 -16.07 -0.63
N SER A 213 -13.52 -17.38 -0.31
CA SER A 213 -12.75 -18.44 -0.98
C SER A 213 -13.07 -18.53 -2.48
N THR A 214 -14.33 -18.31 -2.87
CA THR A 214 -14.75 -18.32 -4.28
C THR A 214 -14.19 -17.11 -5.03
N ALA A 215 -14.23 -15.92 -4.42
CA ALA A 215 -13.63 -14.72 -4.96
C ALA A 215 -12.09 -14.86 -5.08
N LEU A 216 -11.42 -15.42 -4.08
CA LEU A 216 -9.98 -15.72 -4.11
C LEU A 216 -9.61 -16.69 -5.24
N ALA A 217 -10.40 -17.75 -5.43
CA ALA A 217 -10.17 -18.69 -6.53
C ALA A 217 -10.32 -18.01 -7.91
N ALA A 218 -11.32 -17.14 -8.07
CA ALA A 218 -11.51 -16.38 -9.30
C ALA A 218 -10.41 -15.33 -9.52
N TYR A 219 -9.92 -14.70 -8.45
CA TYR A 219 -8.77 -13.79 -8.46
C TYR A 219 -7.49 -14.51 -8.94
N ASN A 220 -7.21 -15.70 -8.41
CA ASN A 220 -6.05 -16.48 -8.83
C ASN A 220 -6.09 -16.91 -10.30
N GLU A 221 -7.29 -17.10 -10.86
CA GLU A 221 -7.47 -17.34 -12.30
C GLU A 221 -7.31 -16.07 -13.15
N LEU A 222 -7.58 -14.90 -12.56
CA LEU A 222 -7.47 -13.59 -13.21
C LEU A 222 -6.00 -13.18 -13.40
N ILE A 223 -5.13 -13.48 -12.43
CA ILE A 223 -3.69 -13.19 -12.48
C ILE A 223 -2.96 -14.37 -13.14
N VAL A 224 -2.81 -14.32 -14.47
CA VAL A 224 -2.27 -15.45 -15.25
C VAL A 224 -0.75 -15.52 -15.27
N TYR A 225 -0.08 -14.41 -14.98
CA TYR A 225 1.36 -14.39 -14.79
C TYR A 225 1.76 -13.26 -13.85
N PHE A 226 2.64 -13.54 -12.90
CA PHE A 226 3.12 -12.54 -11.96
C PHE A 226 4.60 -12.75 -11.70
N VAL A 227 5.40 -11.72 -11.95
CA VAL A 227 6.81 -11.70 -11.56
C VAL A 227 6.96 -10.80 -10.36
N LYS A 228 7.80 -11.25 -9.43
CA LYS A 228 8.21 -10.48 -8.27
C LYS A 228 9.63 -10.86 -7.89
N ASP A 229 10.33 -9.95 -7.23
CA ASP A 229 11.62 -10.27 -6.65
C ASP A 229 11.48 -10.87 -5.25
N GLU A 230 12.62 -11.19 -4.63
CA GLU A 230 12.67 -11.85 -3.32
C GLU A 230 12.25 -10.93 -2.16
N LEU A 231 11.99 -9.64 -2.42
CA LEU A 231 11.58 -8.70 -1.39
C LEU A 231 10.09 -8.41 -1.43
N MET A 232 9.46 -8.64 -2.58
CA MET A 232 8.01 -8.58 -2.77
C MET A 232 7.37 -9.97 -2.66
N GLN A 233 7.72 -10.76 -1.64
CA GLN A 233 7.33 -12.18 -1.58
C GLN A 233 5.83 -12.40 -1.38
N TRP A 234 5.12 -11.43 -0.79
CA TRP A 234 3.73 -11.60 -0.37
C TRP A 234 2.72 -10.94 -1.31
N GLY A 235 3.19 -10.13 -2.25
CA GLY A 235 2.34 -9.56 -3.30
C GLY A 235 1.66 -10.64 -4.14
N THR A 236 0.46 -10.35 -4.64
CA THR A 236 -0.37 -11.30 -5.39
C THR A 236 -0.77 -10.80 -6.77
N GLY A 237 -0.56 -9.52 -7.07
CA GLY A 237 -0.62 -8.96 -8.42
C GLY A 237 -1.57 -7.76 -8.58
N LEU A 238 -2.48 -7.52 -7.65
CA LEU A 238 -3.33 -6.33 -7.63
C LEU A 238 -3.45 -5.78 -6.22
N SER A 239 -3.37 -4.46 -6.11
CA SER A 239 -3.78 -3.73 -4.92
C SER A 239 -5.27 -3.35 -4.97
N ILE A 240 -5.84 -3.01 -3.83
CA ILE A 240 -7.17 -2.41 -3.69
C ILE A 240 -7.14 -1.36 -2.57
N TYR A 241 -7.87 -0.27 -2.74
CA TYR A 241 -7.92 0.82 -1.77
C TYR A 241 -8.61 0.37 -0.47
N TRP A 242 -7.90 0.35 0.66
CA TRP A 242 -8.50 0.12 1.98
C TRP A 242 -7.75 0.93 3.04
N PRO A 243 -8.01 2.25 3.11
CA PRO A 243 -7.32 3.13 4.06
C PRO A 243 -7.61 2.72 5.50
N ASN A 244 -6.62 2.80 6.37
CA ASN A 244 -6.77 2.47 7.78
C ASN A 244 -5.86 3.36 8.66
N PRO A 245 -6.41 4.13 9.63
CA PRO A 245 -7.82 4.31 9.96
C PRO A 245 -8.62 5.10 8.92
N SER A 246 -9.94 5.20 9.11
CA SER A 246 -10.90 5.87 8.21
C SER A 246 -10.54 7.33 7.87
N TYR A 247 -9.78 8.02 8.72
CA TYR A 247 -9.28 9.37 8.45
C TYR A 247 -8.39 9.46 7.20
N PHE A 248 -7.71 8.37 6.80
CA PHE A 248 -6.96 8.34 5.54
C PHE A 248 -7.85 8.26 4.30
N TYR A 249 -9.18 8.11 4.48
CA TYR A 249 -10.12 8.10 3.38
C TYR A 249 -10.14 9.42 2.61
N LYS A 250 -9.75 9.35 1.34
CA LYS A 250 -9.81 10.46 0.38
C LYS A 250 -11.21 10.57 -0.20
N SER A 251 -11.84 11.74 -0.01
CA SER A 251 -13.15 12.03 -0.62
C SER A 251 -13.10 12.04 -2.16
N SER A 252 -11.93 12.21 -2.78
CA SER A 252 -11.78 12.07 -4.23
C SER A 252 -12.05 10.65 -4.73
N TYR A 253 -11.94 9.62 -3.88
CA TYR A 253 -12.33 8.25 -4.20
C TYR A 253 -13.83 8.12 -4.54
N ASP A 254 -14.67 9.00 -3.97
CA ASP A 254 -16.12 9.05 -4.28
C ASP A 254 -16.42 9.45 -5.73
N THR A 255 -15.44 10.00 -6.44
CA THR A 255 -15.61 10.43 -7.84
C THR A 255 -15.50 9.29 -8.86
N LEU A 256 -15.08 8.10 -8.41
CA LEU A 256 -15.04 6.90 -9.24
C LEU A 256 -16.46 6.35 -9.41
N ASP A 257 -17.03 6.59 -10.60
CA ASP A 257 -18.39 6.23 -10.99
C ASP A 257 -18.42 4.90 -11.76
N MET A 258 -18.23 3.80 -11.02
CA MET A 258 -18.29 2.42 -11.51
C MET A 258 -18.99 1.55 -10.46
N SER A 259 -19.88 0.65 -10.88
CA SER A 259 -20.64 -0.20 -9.93
C SER A 259 -19.71 -1.04 -9.05
N GLN A 260 -18.62 -1.54 -9.62
CA GLN A 260 -17.57 -2.30 -8.91
C GLN A 260 -16.97 -1.53 -7.74
N VAL A 261 -16.70 -0.24 -7.93
CA VAL A 261 -16.12 0.63 -6.92
C VAL A 261 -17.19 1.17 -5.98
N GLU A 262 -18.44 1.30 -6.44
CA GLU A 262 -19.58 1.67 -5.62
C GLU A 262 -19.87 0.65 -4.52
N GLU A 263 -19.87 -0.64 -4.84
CA GLU A 263 -20.06 -1.71 -3.87
C GLU A 263 -18.93 -1.73 -2.83
N TRP A 264 -17.67 -1.67 -3.30
CA TRP A 264 -16.51 -1.62 -2.41
C TRP A 264 -16.53 -0.41 -1.48
N ARG A 265 -16.79 0.78 -2.05
CA ARG A 265 -16.95 2.03 -1.29
C ARG A 265 -18.07 1.95 -0.27
N GLY A 266 -19.20 1.33 -0.63
CA GLY A 266 -20.32 1.10 0.27
C GLY A 266 -19.91 0.27 1.48
N LEU A 267 -19.25 -0.86 1.24
CA LEU A 267 -18.72 -1.70 2.31
C LEU A 267 -17.77 -0.94 3.23
N LEU A 268 -16.81 -0.19 2.67
CA LEU A 268 -15.86 0.60 3.45
C LEU A 268 -16.56 1.61 4.37
N LYS A 269 -17.54 2.36 3.84
CA LYS A 269 -18.32 3.34 4.62
C LYS A 269 -19.13 2.67 5.72
N ASP A 270 -19.82 1.57 5.41
CA ASP A 270 -20.63 0.83 6.39
C ASP A 270 -19.76 0.19 7.47
N TYR A 271 -18.58 -0.34 7.08
CA TYR A 271 -17.60 -0.91 7.99
C TYR A 271 -17.11 0.12 9.01
N TRP A 272 -16.64 1.30 8.58
CA TRP A 272 -16.17 2.32 9.52
C TRP A 272 -17.29 2.97 10.32
N ALA A 273 -18.48 3.15 9.73
CA ALA A 273 -19.65 3.64 10.44
C ALA A 273 -20.03 2.71 11.61
N ALA A 274 -20.03 1.39 11.36
CA ALA A 274 -20.32 0.38 12.38
C ALA A 274 -19.23 0.26 13.46
N LEU A 275 -17.97 0.61 13.14
CA LEU A 275 -16.89 0.70 14.13
C LEU A 275 -16.94 1.98 14.98
N GLY A 276 -17.80 2.95 14.65
CA GLY A 276 -18.03 4.16 15.43
C GLY A 276 -17.14 5.35 15.07
N ASP A 277 -16.51 5.36 13.90
CA ASP A 277 -15.60 6.45 13.49
C ASP A 277 -16.35 7.75 13.13
N ALA A 278 -16.63 8.53 14.17
CA ALA A 278 -16.58 9.97 14.13
C ALA A 278 -15.11 10.42 14.29
N VAL A 279 -14.31 10.34 13.23
CA VAL A 279 -12.99 11.01 13.18
C VAL A 279 -13.00 12.00 12.01
N LEU A 280 -13.78 13.06 12.17
CA LEU A 280 -13.61 14.27 11.37
C LEU A 280 -12.39 15.03 11.89
N PRO A 281 -11.50 15.53 11.03
CA PRO A 281 -10.43 16.43 11.45
C PRO A 281 -11.04 17.66 12.12
N GLY A 282 -10.77 17.84 13.41
CA GLY A 282 -11.21 19.00 14.20
C GLY A 282 -12.35 18.75 15.19
N ALA A 283 -12.87 17.53 15.33
CA ALA A 283 -13.61 17.19 16.55
C ALA A 283 -12.59 17.02 17.69
N GLU A 284 -12.68 17.85 18.73
CA GLU A 284 -12.12 17.46 20.02
C GLU A 284 -12.62 16.05 20.32
N VAL A 285 -11.69 15.11 20.48
CA VAL A 285 -11.95 13.68 20.72
C VAL A 285 -12.58 13.54 22.10
N ALA A 286 -13.84 13.92 22.21
CA ALA A 286 -14.65 13.77 23.41
C ALA A 286 -15.36 12.41 23.33
N GLY A 287 -14.65 11.33 23.68
CA GLY A 287 -15.30 10.05 23.92
C GLY A 287 -14.46 8.79 23.78
N TYR A 288 -13.33 8.82 23.08
CA TYR A 288 -12.40 7.69 23.12
C TYR A 288 -11.57 7.81 24.40
N GLN A 289 -11.86 6.94 25.38
CA GLN A 289 -10.86 6.65 26.39
C GLN A 289 -9.74 5.89 25.67
N PHE A 290 -8.67 6.59 25.33
CA PHE A 290 -7.36 5.97 25.24
C PHE A 290 -7.03 5.50 26.64
N ASP A 291 -7.41 4.27 26.99
CA ASP A 291 -6.86 3.62 28.16
C ASP A 291 -5.43 3.25 27.79
N GLU A 292 -4.52 4.20 28.02
CA GLU A 292 -3.08 3.96 28.02
C GLU A 292 -2.78 2.94 29.12
N MET A 293 -2.80 1.66 28.74
CA MET A 293 -2.35 0.60 29.63
C MET A 293 -0.84 0.51 29.52
N PHE A 294 -0.15 1.24 30.40
CA PHE A 294 1.26 1.02 30.65
C PHE A 294 1.41 -0.34 31.35
N VAL A 295 1.60 -1.39 30.56
CA VAL A 295 2.08 -2.67 31.06
C VAL A 295 3.58 -2.69 30.89
N GLU A 296 4.31 -2.89 31.98
CA GLU A 296 5.76 -3.07 31.90
C GLU A 296 6.09 -4.19 30.90
N PRO A 297 6.88 -3.92 29.84
CA PRO A 297 7.19 -4.92 28.84
C PRO A 297 7.95 -6.06 29.52
N THR A 298 7.50 -7.29 29.28
CA THR A 298 8.24 -8.47 29.72
C THR A 298 9.35 -8.74 28.71
N LEU A 299 10.59 -8.62 29.18
CA LEU A 299 11.76 -8.97 28.38
C LEU A 299 11.89 -10.49 28.30
N VAL A 300 11.85 -11.02 27.08
CA VAL A 300 12.14 -12.42 26.77
C VAL A 300 13.39 -12.44 25.89
N ALA A 301 14.48 -13.01 26.39
CA ALA A 301 15.67 -13.28 25.59
C ALA A 301 15.47 -14.60 24.83
N ASP A 302 15.58 -14.56 23.51
CA ASP A 302 15.57 -15.80 22.71
C ASP A 302 16.93 -16.54 22.80
N SER A 303 17.00 -17.73 22.21
CA SER A 303 18.22 -18.53 22.16
C SER A 303 19.36 -17.91 21.33
N ALA A 304 19.08 -16.85 20.56
CA ALA A 304 20.04 -16.09 19.78
C ALA A 304 20.54 -14.82 20.50
N GLY A 305 20.00 -14.50 21.68
CA GLY A 305 20.37 -13.32 22.47
C GLY A 305 19.71 -12.02 21.99
N LEU A 306 18.67 -12.11 21.17
CA LEU A 306 17.82 -10.98 20.80
C LEU A 306 16.83 -10.71 21.93
N ASN A 307 16.75 -9.44 22.33
CA ASN A 307 15.84 -8.96 23.37
C ASN A 307 14.47 -8.71 22.75
N THR A 308 13.53 -9.60 23.02
CA THR A 308 12.14 -9.43 22.61
C THR A 308 11.34 -8.81 23.76
N TYR A 309 10.71 -7.68 23.49
CA TYR A 309 9.81 -6.97 24.39
C TYR A 309 8.38 -7.42 24.09
N THR A 310 7.81 -8.22 24.98
CA THR A 310 6.40 -8.64 24.88
C THR A 310 5.57 -7.82 25.86
N MET A 311 4.52 -7.18 25.34
CA MET A 311 3.51 -6.51 26.15
C MET A 311 2.21 -7.29 26.06
N GLN A 312 1.65 -7.60 27.23
CA GLN A 312 0.37 -8.29 27.37
C GLN A 312 -0.56 -7.43 28.18
N GLY A 313 -1.67 -7.02 27.59
CA GLY A 313 -2.70 -6.26 28.25
C GLY A 313 -3.98 -7.07 28.38
N LYS A 314 -4.77 -6.71 29.39
CA LYS A 314 -6.18 -7.12 29.44
C LYS A 314 -7.02 -5.88 29.24
N LEU A 315 -7.82 -5.87 28.17
CA LEU A 315 -8.79 -4.81 27.93
C LEU A 315 -9.80 -4.79 29.08
N GLU A 316 -9.94 -3.64 29.74
CA GLU A 316 -10.90 -3.39 30.81
C GLU A 316 -12.00 -2.43 30.35
N GLY A 317 -13.08 -2.33 31.13
CA GLY A 317 -14.21 -1.46 30.80
C GLY A 317 -15.28 -2.08 29.90
N ALA A 318 -16.36 -1.33 29.69
CA ALA A 318 -17.55 -1.77 28.94
C ALA A 318 -17.28 -1.97 27.44
N ASN A 319 -16.22 -1.33 26.92
CA ASN A 319 -15.87 -1.35 25.50
C ASN A 319 -14.78 -2.38 25.16
N ALA A 320 -14.27 -3.12 26.14
CA ALA A 320 -13.24 -4.16 25.92
C ALA A 320 -13.70 -5.24 24.93
N ASP A 321 -14.98 -5.60 24.94
CA ASP A 321 -15.56 -6.58 24.01
C ASP A 321 -15.81 -6.00 22.60
N ALA A 322 -15.75 -4.67 22.45
CA ALA A 322 -15.92 -3.95 21.18
C ALA A 322 -14.60 -3.50 20.56
N THR A 323 -13.46 -3.76 21.21
CA THR A 323 -12.14 -3.38 20.70
C THR A 323 -11.78 -4.26 19.50
N THR A 324 -11.61 -3.65 18.33
CA THR A 324 -11.37 -4.36 17.06
C THR A 324 -9.92 -4.31 16.59
N ALA A 325 -9.11 -3.46 17.20
CA ALA A 325 -7.69 -3.33 16.93
C ALA A 325 -6.96 -2.82 18.17
N ALA A 326 -5.70 -3.21 18.33
CA ALA A 326 -4.80 -2.67 19.33
C ALA A 326 -3.41 -2.55 18.71
N ASN A 327 -2.70 -1.47 19.05
CA ASN A 327 -1.33 -1.23 18.61
C ASN A 327 -0.42 -1.06 19.81
N LEU A 328 0.75 -1.67 19.72
CA LEU A 328 1.86 -1.36 20.59
C LEU A 328 2.70 -0.29 19.90
N PHE A 329 2.68 0.91 20.44
CA PHE A 329 3.62 1.96 20.06
C PHE A 329 4.92 1.78 20.85
N PHE A 330 6.06 1.97 20.19
CA PHE A 330 7.36 1.93 20.83
C PHE A 330 8.11 3.24 20.59
N GLY A 331 8.86 3.65 21.60
CA GLY A 331 9.25 5.04 21.77
C GLY A 331 10.23 5.28 22.91
N TRP A 332 10.59 6.55 23.06
CA TRP A 332 11.53 7.03 24.06
C TRP A 332 10.82 8.15 24.81
N SER A 333 10.84 8.12 26.15
CA SER A 333 10.46 9.30 26.92
C SER A 333 11.67 10.19 27.15
N VAL A 334 11.54 11.47 26.84
CA VAL A 334 12.56 12.49 27.04
C VAL A 334 12.06 13.49 28.06
N ARG A 335 12.67 13.47 29.25
CA ARG A 335 12.40 14.48 30.27
C ARG A 335 13.10 15.79 29.91
N THR A 336 12.34 16.85 29.72
CA THR A 336 12.87 18.20 29.48
C THR A 336 13.40 18.82 30.77
N GLU A 337 14.28 19.81 30.63
CA GLU A 337 14.83 20.57 31.78
C GLU A 337 13.74 21.27 32.61
N GLU A 338 12.58 21.53 32.01
CA GLU A 338 11.40 22.16 32.62
C GLU A 338 10.47 21.16 33.32
N GLY A 339 10.82 19.87 33.34
CA GLY A 339 10.06 18.82 34.03
C GLY A 339 8.97 18.15 33.20
N ALA A 340 8.63 18.67 32.02
CA ALA A 340 7.71 18.02 31.08
C ALA A 340 8.35 16.77 30.45
N GLU A 341 7.62 15.67 30.42
CA GLU A 341 8.01 14.44 29.73
C GLU A 341 7.47 14.49 28.29
N LYS A 342 8.38 14.45 27.32
CA LYS A 342 8.02 14.36 25.90
C LYS A 342 8.14 12.92 25.47
N GLU A 343 7.08 12.37 24.93
CA GLU A 343 7.08 11.02 24.39
C GLU A 343 7.36 11.09 22.89
N LEU A 344 8.44 10.41 22.49
CA LEU A 344 8.82 10.27 21.09
C LEU A 344 8.45 8.87 20.64
N TRP A 345 7.44 8.76 19.78
CA TRP A 345 7.05 7.51 19.17
C TRP A 345 7.83 7.31 17.88
N ILE A 346 8.53 6.18 17.79
CA ILE A 346 9.39 5.86 16.66
C ILE A 346 8.83 4.74 15.78
N GLY A 347 7.77 4.07 16.21
CA GLY A 347 7.08 3.03 15.44
C GLY A 347 5.94 2.39 16.22
N ASP A 348 5.22 1.52 15.55
CA ASP A 348 4.15 0.71 16.12
C ASP A 348 4.15 -0.71 15.53
N VAL A 349 3.62 -1.65 16.31
CA VAL A 349 3.35 -3.03 15.88
C VAL A 349 1.95 -3.42 16.32
N TRP A 350 1.20 -4.03 15.40
CA TRP A 350 -0.13 -4.54 15.68
C TRP A 350 -0.09 -5.57 16.81
N ALA A 351 -1.01 -5.42 17.76
CA ALA A 351 -1.23 -6.39 18.81
C ALA A 351 -2.27 -7.42 18.38
N GLU A 352 -1.99 -8.68 18.66
CA GLU A 352 -2.98 -9.76 18.56
C GLU A 352 -4.07 -9.53 19.62
N VAL A 353 -5.34 -9.46 19.19
CA VAL A 353 -6.50 -9.31 20.08
C VAL A 353 -7.28 -10.63 20.12
N VAL A 354 -7.28 -11.30 21.28
CA VAL A 354 -8.05 -12.53 21.52
C VAL A 354 -9.01 -12.32 22.69
N GLY A 355 -10.28 -12.05 22.37
CA GLY A 355 -11.28 -11.66 23.37
C GLY A 355 -10.87 -10.36 24.05
N LYS A 356 -10.62 -10.39 25.36
CA LYS A 356 -10.12 -9.24 26.14
C LYS A 356 -8.61 -9.24 26.34
N GLN A 357 -7.88 -10.11 25.67
CA GLN A 357 -6.43 -10.17 25.78
C GLN A 357 -5.82 -9.49 24.56
N VAL A 358 -4.85 -8.63 24.81
CA VAL A 358 -4.04 -8.02 23.76
C VAL A 358 -2.58 -8.40 23.99
N GLN A 359 -1.90 -8.82 22.94
CA GLN A 359 -0.48 -9.14 23.01
C GLN A 359 0.24 -8.58 21.79
N ALA A 360 1.31 -7.83 22.03
CA ALA A 360 2.22 -7.40 20.99
C ALA A 360 3.66 -7.73 21.39
N THR A 361 4.49 -7.95 20.38
CA THR A 361 5.91 -8.24 20.57
C THR A 361 6.72 -7.34 19.66
N TRP A 362 7.72 -6.69 20.22
CA TRP A 362 8.74 -5.93 19.49
C TRP A 362 10.12 -6.52 19.77
N ASP A 363 10.99 -6.59 18.77
CA ASP A 363 12.33 -7.19 18.87
C ASP A 363 13.40 -6.21 19.39
N GLY A 364 12.99 -5.01 19.81
CA GLY A 364 13.89 -4.00 20.36
C GLY A 364 14.76 -3.29 19.33
N GLN A 365 14.61 -3.61 18.04
CA GLN A 365 15.45 -3.04 17.00
C GLN A 365 14.89 -1.71 16.52
N VAL A 366 15.75 -0.69 16.52
CA VAL A 366 15.48 0.62 15.92
C VAL A 366 16.44 0.79 14.76
N TRP A 367 15.89 0.96 13.57
CA TRP A 367 16.67 1.24 12.37
C TRP A 367 16.89 2.73 12.21
N GLY A 368 18.07 3.13 11.76
CA GLY A 368 18.42 4.52 11.58
C GLY A 368 19.41 4.73 10.45
N VAL A 369 19.41 5.93 9.88
CA VAL A 369 20.41 6.34 8.89
C VAL A 369 21.53 7.04 9.64
N SER A 370 22.76 6.56 9.48
CA SER A 370 23.96 7.23 9.98
C SER A 370 24.76 7.82 8.83
N GLN A 371 25.22 9.06 8.99
CA GLN A 371 26.24 9.65 8.13
C GLN A 371 27.61 9.49 8.80
N GLU A 372 28.66 9.25 8.02
CA GLU A 372 30.01 9.08 8.54
C GLU A 372 30.42 10.27 9.43
N GLY A 373 30.76 9.98 10.70
CA GLY A 373 31.12 11.00 11.69
C GLY A 373 29.94 11.65 12.43
N LEU A 374 28.69 11.25 12.17
CA LEU A 374 27.49 11.72 12.88
C LEU A 374 26.73 10.57 13.56
N PRO A 375 26.00 10.83 14.67
CA PRO A 375 25.09 9.86 15.26
C PRO A 375 24.01 9.43 14.27
N ALA A 376 23.54 8.18 14.38
CA ALA A 376 22.40 7.71 13.59
C ALA A 376 21.11 8.43 13.99
N SER A 377 20.32 8.86 12.99
CA SER A 377 18.96 9.36 13.19
C SER A 377 17.96 8.20 13.11
N PRO A 378 17.02 8.06 14.06
CA PRO A 378 16.01 7.00 13.99
C PRO A 378 15.10 7.20 12.77
N LEU A 379 14.82 6.11 12.06
CA LEU A 379 13.80 6.06 11.01
C LEU A 379 12.52 5.51 11.62
N PHE A 380 11.38 6.16 11.36
CA PHE A 380 10.10 5.49 11.44
C PHE A 380 10.05 4.47 10.31
N ALA A 381 10.10 3.18 10.65
CA ALA A 381 10.01 2.09 9.70
C ALA A 381 8.57 1.57 9.70
N ALA A 382 7.91 1.64 8.55
CA ALA A 382 6.53 1.15 8.39
C ALA A 382 6.48 -0.37 8.06
N TYR A 383 7.59 -0.95 7.63
CA TYR A 383 7.68 -2.36 7.29
C TYR A 383 9.10 -2.90 7.53
N VAL A 384 9.18 -4.04 8.23
CA VAL A 384 10.39 -4.84 8.43
C VAL A 384 9.98 -6.29 8.22
N ASP A 385 10.35 -6.88 7.09
CA ASP A 385 10.22 -8.33 6.91
C ASP A 385 11.56 -9.03 7.13
N SER A 386 11.52 -10.10 7.92
CA SER A 386 12.60 -11.06 8.05
C SER A 386 12.03 -12.48 7.95
N ALA A 387 11.60 -12.90 6.76
CA ALA A 387 11.14 -14.25 6.48
C ALA A 387 12.25 -15.33 6.51
N GLY A 388 13.13 -15.28 7.52
CA GLY A 388 14.18 -16.27 7.76
C GLY A 388 15.31 -16.28 6.73
N THR A 389 15.32 -15.36 5.76
CA THR A 389 16.35 -15.24 4.70
C THR A 389 17.59 -14.46 5.16
N GLY A 390 17.49 -13.70 6.26
CA GLY A 390 18.53 -12.78 6.71
C GLY A 390 18.57 -11.46 5.93
N GLU A 391 17.60 -11.23 5.05
CA GLU A 391 17.37 -9.95 4.39
C GLU A 391 16.39 -9.10 5.20
N ILE A 392 16.56 -7.78 5.13
CA ILE A 392 15.75 -6.78 5.83
C ILE A 392 15.35 -5.72 4.82
N VAL A 393 14.04 -5.53 4.67
CA VAL A 393 13.45 -4.44 3.87
C VAL A 393 12.94 -3.39 4.83
N LEU A 394 13.31 -2.13 4.62
CA LEU A 394 12.82 -0.98 5.37
C LEU A 394 12.17 -0.01 4.40
N GLN A 395 10.91 0.33 4.65
CA GLN A 395 10.26 1.47 4.03
C GLN A 395 10.03 2.54 5.09
N ALA A 396 10.64 3.71 4.89
CA ALA A 396 10.55 4.81 5.84
C ALA A 396 9.99 6.07 5.15
N PRO A 397 8.83 6.60 5.58
CA PRO A 397 8.37 7.89 5.10
C PRO A 397 9.37 8.99 5.50
N VAL A 398 9.74 9.83 4.53
CA VAL A 398 10.71 10.92 4.69
C VAL A 398 10.19 12.19 4.03
N ASN A 399 10.60 13.33 4.58
CA ASN A 399 10.67 14.57 3.82
C ASN A 399 12.07 14.67 3.22
N TYR A 400 12.17 14.94 1.93
CA TYR A 400 13.41 15.11 1.20
C TYR A 400 13.57 16.55 0.73
N SER A 401 14.79 17.09 0.85
CA SER A 401 15.15 18.36 0.23
C SER A 401 16.50 18.19 -0.47
N ALA A 402 16.56 18.56 -1.75
CA ALA A 402 17.80 18.48 -2.53
C ALA A 402 18.87 19.51 -2.10
N THR A 403 18.48 20.58 -1.41
CA THR A 403 19.34 21.78 -1.30
C THR A 403 19.74 22.23 0.11
N SER A 404 19.02 21.89 1.21
CA SER A 404 19.50 22.22 2.58
C SER A 404 18.67 21.61 3.73
N CYS A 405 19.21 21.72 4.97
CA CYS A 405 18.49 21.44 6.24
C CYS A 405 17.63 22.63 6.73
N ASP A 406 17.39 23.66 5.91
CA ASP A 406 16.63 24.84 6.33
C ASP A 406 15.17 24.46 6.61
N PRO A 407 14.61 24.76 7.81
CA PRO A 407 13.19 24.60 8.09
C PRO A 407 12.27 25.33 7.09
N ALA A 408 12.77 26.35 6.40
CA ALA A 408 12.07 27.10 5.36
C ALA A 408 12.31 26.57 3.93
N ALA A 409 13.13 25.52 3.76
CA ALA A 409 13.31 24.87 2.46
C ALA A 409 12.01 24.21 1.99
N THR A 410 11.84 24.10 0.67
CA THR A 410 10.79 23.24 0.11
C THR A 410 11.16 21.80 0.39
N TRP A 411 10.25 21.09 1.06
CA TRP A 411 10.38 19.68 1.41
C TRP A 411 9.40 18.87 0.58
N GLN A 412 9.92 17.86 -0.13
CA GLN A 412 9.12 16.89 -0.86
C GLN A 412 8.80 15.73 0.08
N GLN A 413 7.53 15.36 0.16
CA GLN A 413 7.17 14.12 0.85
C GLN A 413 7.56 12.94 -0.02
N GLY A 414 8.03 11.86 0.60
CA GLY A 414 8.46 10.67 -0.10
C GLY A 414 8.72 9.54 0.87
N PHE A 415 9.42 8.53 0.40
CA PHE A 415 9.85 7.41 1.23
C PHE A 415 11.20 6.90 0.76
N LEU A 416 11.95 6.41 1.75
CA LEU A 416 13.22 5.76 1.56
C LEU A 416 13.00 4.26 1.66
N HIS A 417 13.22 3.58 0.54
CA HIS A 417 13.17 2.13 0.46
C HIS A 417 14.59 1.59 0.58
N ILE A 418 14.92 0.96 1.71
CA ILE A 418 16.23 0.41 2.02
C ILE A 418 16.13 -1.11 2.08
N VAL A 419 17.08 -1.77 1.44
CA VAL A 419 17.19 -3.23 1.49
C VAL A 419 18.59 -3.56 1.97
N ARG A 420 18.67 -4.31 3.07
CA ARG A 420 19.90 -4.94 3.55
C ARG A 420 19.83 -6.44 3.32
N ARG A 421 20.77 -6.99 2.56
CA ARG A 421 20.82 -8.42 2.25
C ARG A 421 21.59 -9.21 3.31
N ALA A 422 21.45 -10.53 3.26
CA ALA A 422 22.16 -11.46 4.15
C ALA A 422 23.70 -11.34 4.06
N ASP A 423 24.23 -10.91 2.91
CA ASP A 423 25.66 -10.64 2.71
C ASP A 423 26.11 -9.26 3.26
N SER A 424 25.22 -8.55 3.96
CA SER A 424 25.39 -7.18 4.47
C SER A 424 25.49 -6.08 3.41
N SER A 425 25.29 -6.38 2.13
CA SER A 425 25.11 -5.33 1.13
C SER A 425 23.83 -4.55 1.40
N THR A 426 23.85 -3.24 1.13
CA THR A 426 22.71 -2.34 1.34
C THR A 426 22.45 -1.53 0.08
N THR A 427 21.19 -1.49 -0.36
CA THR A 427 20.71 -0.61 -1.43
C THR A 427 19.65 0.32 -0.86
N ALA A 428 19.61 1.56 -1.34
CA ALA A 428 18.61 2.55 -0.95
C ALA A 428 18.06 3.22 -2.21
N GLN A 429 16.73 3.30 -2.30
CA GLN A 429 16.00 3.97 -3.36
C GLN A 429 15.13 5.05 -2.73
N LEU A 430 15.22 6.27 -3.28
CA LEU A 430 14.39 7.39 -2.85
C LEU A 430 13.27 7.54 -3.84
N PHE A 431 12.07 7.64 -3.32
CA PHE A 431 10.88 7.95 -4.09
C PHE A 431 10.24 9.19 -3.51
N VAL A 432 9.89 10.14 -4.36
CA VAL A 432 9.32 11.43 -3.94
C VAL A 432 8.01 11.70 -4.66
N LYS A 433 7.11 12.35 -3.92
CA LYS A 433 5.88 12.93 -4.43
C LYS A 433 6.23 14.17 -5.26
N SER A 434 5.69 14.26 -6.46
CA SER A 434 5.85 15.43 -7.33
C SER A 434 5.36 16.70 -6.63
N GLU A 435 6.15 17.78 -6.65
CA GLU A 435 5.81 19.09 -6.04
C GLU A 435 4.61 19.76 -6.69
N ASN A 436 4.35 19.45 -7.96
CA ASN A 436 3.33 20.10 -8.77
C ASN A 436 2.07 19.24 -8.97
N GLU A 437 2.12 17.96 -8.59
CA GLU A 437 1.15 16.96 -9.03
C GLU A 437 0.71 16.10 -7.83
N GLN A 438 -0.54 16.28 -7.41
CA GLN A 438 -1.06 15.63 -6.21
C GLN A 438 -1.14 14.12 -6.41
N GLY A 439 -0.14 13.40 -5.90
CA GLY A 439 -0.20 11.95 -5.74
C GLY A 439 0.70 11.12 -6.65
N LEU A 440 1.50 11.72 -7.54
CA LEU A 440 2.44 10.95 -8.36
C LEU A 440 3.73 10.64 -7.61
N VAL A 441 4.21 9.40 -7.73
CA VAL A 441 5.53 8.97 -7.23
C VAL A 441 6.42 8.56 -8.38
N SER A 442 7.70 8.87 -8.24
CA SER A 442 8.76 8.16 -8.96
C SER A 442 9.99 7.97 -8.10
N GLU A 443 10.80 6.98 -8.48
CA GLU A 443 12.18 6.91 -8.02
C GLU A 443 12.95 8.12 -8.55
N VAL A 444 13.65 8.82 -7.65
CA VAL A 444 14.57 9.89 -8.00
C VAL A 444 15.96 9.58 -7.46
N SER A 445 16.98 10.08 -8.15
CA SER A 445 18.33 10.07 -7.60
C SER A 445 18.46 11.12 -6.51
N ALA A 446 18.80 10.70 -5.30
CA ALA A 446 19.17 11.64 -4.24
C ALA A 446 20.38 12.49 -4.67
N GLU A 447 20.26 13.81 -4.56
CA GLU A 447 21.33 14.74 -4.93
C GLU A 447 22.45 14.73 -3.89
N VAL A 448 23.68 14.99 -4.34
CA VAL A 448 24.83 15.12 -3.44
C VAL A 448 24.63 16.35 -2.55
N GLY A 449 24.45 16.11 -1.25
CA GLY A 449 24.12 17.15 -0.27
C GLY A 449 22.64 17.27 0.08
N GLY A 450 21.79 16.43 -0.53
CA GLY A 450 20.38 16.30 -0.16
C GLY A 450 20.18 15.82 1.27
N VAL A 451 19.06 16.21 1.86
CA VAL A 451 18.72 16.00 3.28
C VAL A 451 17.44 15.20 3.39
N PHE A 452 17.47 14.18 4.23
CA PHE A 452 16.30 13.38 4.60
C PHE A 452 15.86 13.73 6.01
N LYS A 453 14.56 13.94 6.20
CA LYS A 453 13.94 14.08 7.51
C LYS A 453 12.88 13.00 7.66
N PRO A 454 13.14 11.94 8.45
CA PRO A 454 12.16 10.91 8.74
C PRO A 454 10.92 11.52 9.37
N PHE A 455 9.75 10.95 9.08
CA PHE A 455 8.56 11.26 9.88
C PHE A 455 8.78 10.68 11.28
N ILE A 456 8.53 11.48 12.31
CA ILE A 456 8.58 11.05 13.71
C ILE A 456 7.35 11.63 14.39
N TYR A 457 6.56 10.79 15.05
CA TYR A 457 5.41 11.23 15.82
C TYR A 457 5.89 11.73 17.19
N ALA A 458 5.65 13.01 17.46
CA ALA A 458 5.93 13.61 18.76
C ALA A 458 4.60 13.96 19.43
N GLN A 459 4.31 13.33 20.57
CA GLN A 459 3.21 13.73 21.44
C GLN A 459 3.79 14.50 22.62
N ILE A 460 3.27 15.70 22.87
CA ILE A 460 3.64 16.49 24.04
C ILE A 460 2.58 16.23 25.11
N THR A 461 2.92 15.39 26.09
CA THR A 461 2.07 15.13 27.24
C THR A 461 2.46 16.11 28.34
N GLU A 462 1.69 17.19 28.51
CA GLU A 462 1.82 18.03 29.71
C GLU A 462 1.25 17.24 30.90
N LEU A 463 2.13 16.54 31.63
CA LEU A 463 1.75 15.96 32.91
C LEU A 463 1.34 17.11 33.83
N ALA A 464 0.04 17.23 34.07
CA ALA A 464 -0.50 18.13 35.07
C ALA A 464 0.19 17.81 36.40
N ASP A 465 0.94 18.78 36.92
CA ASP A 465 1.59 18.75 38.21
C ASP A 465 0.52 18.48 39.28
N THR A 466 0.29 17.20 39.59
CA THR A 466 -0.57 16.80 40.71
C THR A 466 0.28 17.00 41.96
N GLY A 467 0.39 18.26 42.37
CA GLY A 467 1.10 18.69 43.55
C GLY A 467 0.72 17.83 44.75
N ALA A 468 1.62 16.94 45.15
CA ALA A 468 1.60 16.31 46.46
C ALA A 468 2.29 17.26 47.43
N GLY A 469 1.47 18.10 48.09
CA GLY A 469 1.83 18.79 49.33
C GLY A 469 1.62 17.90 50.54
#